data_AF-A0A932GTE7-F1
#
_entry.id   AF-A0A932GTE7-F1
#
_cell.length_a   1.000
_cell.length_b   1.000
_cell.length_c   1.000
_cell.angle_alpha   90.00
_cell.angle_beta   90.00
_cell.angle_gamma   90.00
#
_symmetry.space_group_name_H-M   'P 1'
#
loop_
_entity.id
_entity.type
_entity.pdbx_description
1 polymer ?
#
loop_
_entity_poly.entity_id
_entity_poly.type
_entity_poly.pdbx_seq_one_letter_code
_entity_poly.pdbx_strand_id
1 'polypeptide(L)'
;MLEALCERKTVSIGGVLVRMVEGEIKPGDRYVAERNTGPQLLTAKRIVGQGEGPGGFGNWIDPEESAYNYDIWECVKVRMATSDEEKE
;
A
#
# COMPACT_ATOMS: atom_id res chain seq x y z
N MET A 1 11.56 -1.16 3.62
CA MET A 1 11.02 -0.75 2.31
C MET A 1 10.80 -2.05 1.55
N LEU A 2 9.57 -2.40 1.19
CA LEU A 2 9.29 -3.57 0.36
C LEU A 2 10.14 -3.45 -0.90
N GLU A 3 11.21 -4.25 -1.02
CA GLU A 3 12.14 -4.24 -2.17
C GLU A 3 11.39 -4.44 -3.51
N ALA A 4 10.17 -4.95 -3.44
CA ALA A 4 9.33 -5.24 -4.58
C ALA A 4 8.75 -4.00 -5.30
N LEU A 5 8.85 -2.78 -4.73
CA LEU A 5 8.56 -1.53 -5.48
C LEU A 5 9.43 -1.39 -6.73
N CYS A 6 10.68 -1.86 -6.70
CA CYS A 6 11.65 -1.62 -7.76
C CYS A 6 11.45 -2.48 -9.01
N GLU A 7 10.65 -3.55 -8.95
CA GLU A 7 10.61 -4.56 -10.01
C GLU A 7 9.21 -4.81 -10.59
N ARG A 8 8.19 -4.03 -10.21
CA ARG A 8 6.78 -4.25 -10.64
C ARG A 8 6.33 -5.71 -10.44
N LYS A 9 6.83 -6.31 -9.36
CA LYS A 9 6.64 -7.73 -9.03
C LYS A 9 5.19 -8.03 -8.70
N THR A 10 4.75 -9.21 -9.10
CA THR A 10 3.52 -9.82 -8.60
C THR A 10 3.85 -10.65 -7.37
N VAL A 11 3.15 -10.43 -6.26
CA VAL A 11 3.34 -11.14 -5.00
C VAL A 11 2.00 -11.60 -4.45
N SER A 12 1.99 -12.69 -3.68
CA SER A 12 0.79 -13.16 -2.98
C SER A 12 0.77 -12.62 -1.55
N ILE A 13 -0.19 -11.75 -1.24
CA ILE A 13 -0.42 -11.20 0.11
C ILE A 13 -1.77 -11.72 0.60
N GLY A 14 -1.77 -12.49 1.70
CA GLY A 14 -3.01 -13.04 2.27
C GLY A 14 -3.80 -13.92 1.30
N GLY A 15 -3.13 -14.59 0.35
CA GLY A 15 -3.77 -15.41 -0.69
C GLY A 15 -4.27 -14.62 -1.90
N VAL A 16 -4.02 -13.31 -1.96
CA VAL A 16 -4.39 -12.44 -3.08
C VAL A 16 -3.15 -12.07 -3.88
N LEU A 17 -3.17 -12.34 -5.18
CA LEU A 17 -2.12 -11.91 -6.09
C LEU A 17 -2.27 -10.42 -6.39
N VAL A 18 -1.24 -9.65 -6.05
CA VAL A 18 -1.17 -8.22 -6.29
C VAL A 18 0.10 -7.87 -7.03
N ARG A 19 -0.02 -6.94 -7.98
CA ARG A 19 1.10 -6.40 -8.74
C ARG A 19 1.46 -5.02 -8.20
N MET A 20 2.73 -4.82 -7.87
CA MET A 20 3.23 -3.51 -7.45
C MET A 20 3.27 -2.55 -8.63
N VAL A 21 2.77 -1.34 -8.41
CA VAL A 21 2.67 -0.31 -9.45
C VAL A 21 3.32 0.98 -8.99
N GLU A 22 3.90 1.71 -9.94
CA GLU A 22 4.43 3.04 -9.70
C GLU A 22 3.32 4.07 -9.53
N GLY A 23 3.65 5.16 -8.84
CA GLY A 23 2.78 6.31 -8.66
C GLY A 23 2.32 6.51 -7.21
N GLU A 24 1.77 7.69 -6.96
CA GLU A 24 1.27 8.07 -5.65
C GLU A 24 -0.02 7.30 -5.31
N ILE A 25 -0.16 6.97 -4.02
CA ILE A 25 -1.37 6.37 -3.46
C ILE A 25 -2.41 7.48 -3.27
N LYS A 26 -3.63 7.27 -3.75
CA LYS A 26 -4.77 8.18 -3.64
C LYS A 26 -5.91 7.51 -2.86
N PRO A 27 -6.88 8.27 -2.34
CA PRO A 27 -8.11 7.70 -1.79
C PRO A 27 -8.77 6.73 -2.77
N GLY A 28 -9.17 5.55 -2.28
CA GLY A 28 -9.72 4.44 -3.06
C GLY A 28 -8.68 3.49 -3.67
N ASP A 29 -7.39 3.85 -3.69
CA ASP A 29 -6.35 2.94 -4.16
C ASP A 29 -6.06 1.84 -3.14
N ARG A 30 -5.67 0.67 -3.65
CA ARG A 30 -5.11 -0.39 -2.81
C ARG A 30 -3.61 -0.20 -2.64
N TYR A 31 -3.13 -0.55 -1.47
CA TYR A 31 -1.71 -0.51 -1.15
C TYR A 31 -1.32 -1.69 -0.24
N VAL A 32 -0.04 -2.04 -0.28
CA VAL A 32 0.57 -2.93 0.69
C VAL A 32 1.41 -2.10 1.64
N ALA A 33 1.24 -2.34 2.94
CA ALA A 33 2.12 -1.79 3.97
C ALA A 33 2.73 -2.94 4.78
N GLU A 34 3.98 -2.79 5.18
CA GLU A 34 4.69 -3.80 5.96
C GLU A 34 5.26 -3.19 7.25
N ARG A 35 4.89 -3.80 8.39
CA ARG A 35 5.46 -3.53 9.71
C ARG A 35 5.73 -4.86 10.42
N ASN A 36 5.95 -4.82 11.73
CA ASN A 36 6.30 -5.97 12.59
C ASN A 36 5.35 -7.19 12.47
N THR A 37 4.14 -7.03 11.92
CA THR A 37 3.16 -8.11 11.69
C THR A 37 3.24 -8.75 10.31
N GLY A 38 4.20 -8.34 9.47
CA GLY A 38 4.29 -8.70 8.06
C GLY A 38 3.45 -7.80 7.14
N PRO A 39 3.43 -8.09 5.83
CA PRO A 39 2.75 -7.29 4.82
C PRO A 39 1.23 -7.43 4.91
N GLN A 40 0.53 -6.30 4.84
CA GLN A 40 -0.92 -6.20 4.84
C GLN A 40 -1.41 -5.54 3.56
N LEU A 41 -2.45 -6.10 2.94
CA LEU A 41 -3.15 -5.50 1.82
C LEU A 41 -4.32 -4.66 2.34
N LEU A 42 -4.32 -3.36 2.04
CA LEU A 42 -5.26 -2.38 2.57
C LEU A 42 -5.80 -1.46 1.46
N THR A 43 -6.84 -0.71 1.80
CA THR A 43 -7.46 0.29 0.92
C THR A 43 -7.33 1.67 1.54
N ALA A 44 -6.81 2.64 0.78
CA ALA A 44 -6.61 3.99 1.29
C ALA A 44 -7.95 4.73 1.37
N LYS A 45 -8.38 5.12 2.57
CA LYS A 45 -9.56 5.99 2.75
C LYS A 45 -9.20 7.44 2.51
N ARG A 46 -8.08 7.89 3.08
CA ARG A 46 -7.59 9.27 2.98
C ARG A 46 -6.08 9.32 3.15
N ILE A 47 -5.46 10.26 2.43
CA ILE A 47 -4.05 10.64 2.64
C ILE A 47 -4.06 11.87 3.54
N VAL A 48 -3.35 11.80 4.66
CA VAL A 48 -3.25 12.91 5.61
C VAL A 48 -1.89 13.56 5.43
N GLY A 49 -1.90 14.85 5.12
CA GLY A 49 -0.71 15.63 4.87
C GLY A 49 0.01 16.05 6.16
N GLN A 50 1.27 16.43 6.02
CA GLN A 50 2.07 17.00 7.10
C GLN A 50 1.33 18.18 7.76
N GLY A 51 1.12 18.09 9.07
CA GLY A 51 0.44 19.12 9.86
C GLY A 51 -1.08 18.98 9.98
N GLU A 52 -1.70 18.02 9.26
CA GLU A 52 -3.16 17.82 9.28
C GLU A 52 -3.67 16.88 10.40
N GLY A 53 -2.78 16.35 11.25
CA GLY A 53 -3.18 15.48 12.36
C GLY A 53 -2.39 15.65 13.65
N PRO A 54 -2.78 14.90 14.70
CA PRO A 54 -2.26 15.09 16.05
C PRO A 54 -0.76 14.73 16.11
N GLY A 55 0.07 15.76 16.26
CA GLY A 55 1.54 15.63 16.35
C GLY A 55 2.31 16.24 15.18
N GLY A 56 1.69 16.60 14.05
CA GLY A 56 2.34 17.36 12.98
C GLY A 56 3.51 16.66 12.25
N PHE A 57 3.71 15.35 12.45
CA PHE A 57 4.80 14.60 11.82
C PHE A 57 4.30 13.76 10.64
N GLY A 58 4.88 14.01 9.46
CA GLY A 58 4.81 13.11 8.30
C GLY A 58 3.49 13.09 7.52
N ASN A 59 3.55 12.51 6.32
CA ASN A 59 2.37 12.13 5.54
C ASN A 59 2.04 10.67 5.86
N TRP A 60 0.79 10.36 6.21
CA TRP A 60 0.34 8.99 6.47
C TRP A 60 -0.97 8.67 5.76
N ILE A 61 -1.27 7.38 5.67
CA ILE A 61 -2.47 6.84 5.05
C ILE A 61 -3.41 6.36 6.16
N ASP A 62 -4.64 6.86 6.13
CA ASP A 62 -5.78 6.37 6.91
C ASP A 62 -6.48 5.27 6.09
N PRO A 63 -6.46 4.00 6.53
CA PRO A 63 -7.09 2.90 5.81
C PRO A 63 -8.62 2.89 5.94
N GLU A 64 -9.32 2.25 4.99
CA GLU A 64 -10.75 1.98 5.11
C GLU A 64 -11.03 0.88 6.14
N GLU A 65 -10.13 -0.11 6.20
CA GLU A 65 -10.17 -1.20 7.16
C GLU A 65 -9.76 -0.71 8.57
N SER A 66 -10.23 -1.40 9.61
CA SER A 66 -9.80 -1.10 10.99
C SER A 66 -8.36 -1.55 11.22
N ALA A 67 -7.41 -0.73 10.77
CA ALA A 67 -5.98 -0.94 10.83
C ALA A 67 -5.27 0.32 11.35
N TYR A 68 -3.98 0.19 11.65
CA TYR A 68 -3.15 1.33 12.02
C TYR A 68 -2.96 2.29 10.85
N ASN A 69 -2.69 3.56 11.15
CA ASN A 69 -2.19 4.50 10.16
C ASN A 69 -0.75 4.13 9.80
N TYR A 70 -0.42 4.22 8.50
CA TYR A 70 0.90 3.90 7.98
C TYR A 70 1.55 5.12 7.36
N ASP A 71 2.83 5.34 7.64
CA ASP A 71 3.60 6.40 6.99
C ASP A 71 3.66 6.12 5.48
N ILE A 72 3.49 7.15 4.65
CA ILE A 72 3.37 6.97 3.20
C ILE A 72 4.61 6.27 2.59
N TRP A 73 5.78 6.47 3.21
CA TRP A 73 7.06 5.88 2.80
C TRP A 73 7.17 4.38 3.08
N GLU A 74 6.28 3.83 3.91
CA GLU A 74 6.19 2.41 4.23
C GLU A 74 5.15 1.69 3.34
N CYS A 75 4.48 2.43 2.46
CA CYS A 75 3.36 1.95 1.66
C CYS A 75 3.72 1.84 0.18
N VAL A 76 3.18 0.81 -0.47
CA VAL A 76 3.37 0.54 -1.89
C VAL A 76 2.02 0.45 -2.58
N LYS A 77 1.79 1.25 -3.61
CA LYS A 77 0.57 1.13 -4.43
C LYS A 77 0.54 -0.21 -5.15
N VAL A 78 -0.61 -0.86 -5.17
CA VAL A 78 -0.79 -2.13 -5.87
C VAL A 78 -2.09 -2.15 -6.69
N ARG A 79 -2.13 -3.05 -7.67
CA ARG A 79 -3.35 -3.49 -8.34
C ARG A 79 -3.53 -4.99 -8.17
N MET A 80 -4.77 -5.46 -8.30
CA MET A 80 -5.03 -6.90 -8.39
C MET A 80 -4.38 -7.45 -9.66
N ALA A 81 -3.60 -8.51 -9.52
CA ALA A 81 -3.15 -9.27 -10.67
C ALA A 81 -4.28 -10.20 -11.10
N THR A 82 -4.69 -10.13 -12.36
CA THR A 82 -5.57 -11.15 -12.94
C THR A 82 -4.73 -12.38 -13.29
N SER A 83 -5.26 -13.58 -13.11
CA SER A 83 -4.56 -14.85 -13.37
C SER A 83 -4.00 -15.01 -14.80
N ASP A 84 -4.36 -14.13 -15.73
CA ASP A 84 -3.87 -14.11 -17.12
C ASP A 84 -2.55 -13.31 -17.33
N GLU A 85 -2.02 -12.62 -16.32
CA GLU A 85 -0.78 -11.81 -16.47
C GLU A 85 0.53 -12.61 -16.46
N GLU A 86 0.50 -13.96 -16.41
CA GLU A 86 1.71 -14.81 -16.46
C GLU A 86 2.23 -15.09 -17.90
N LYS A 87 1.82 -14.32 -18.91
CA LYS A 87 2.09 -14.64 -20.33
C LYS A 87 2.71 -13.54 -21.21
N GLU A 88 3.43 -12.58 -20.63
CA GLU A 88 4.24 -11.64 -21.44
C GLU A 88 5.73 -11.71 -21.12
#